data_AF-A0A0L0FM38-F1
#
_entry.id   AF-A0A0L0FM38-F1
#
_cell.length_a   1.000
_cell.length_b   1.000
_cell.length_c   1.000
_cell.angle_alpha   90.00
_cell.angle_beta   90.00
_cell.angle_gamma   90.00
#
_symmetry.space_group_name_H-M   'P 1'
#
loop_
_entity.id
_entity.type
_entity.pdbx_description
1 polymer ?
#
loop_
_entity_poly.entity_id
_entity_poly.type
_entity_poly.pdbx_seq_one_letter_code
_entity_poly.pdbx_strand_id
1 'polypeptide(L)'
;MFAQALDMSLRQLAQTTKGLNEAKKQRSRPDFKANPAGFDGGVELLRSRAQEVMMVTQALMQKASGSLPELQLAVTDAIMKLQELALDTKSLSSSVVDPADRECLFQSVMSMIGGLESLLKQLRQVAGKGKDVTKPAIKPLVKDVIKAIGSVLDVLDATEAQQAKLMEARQKAAEVEVEKQRDTMLDSARKIAQVAKDLAAMSKKAAPAHQV
;
A
#
# COMPACT_ATOMS: atom_id res chain seq x y z
N MET A 1 -31.67 19.57 -5.11
CA MET A 1 -31.05 18.29 -5.56
C MET A 1 -29.53 18.29 -5.43
N PHE A 2 -28.79 19.22 -6.04
CA PHE A 2 -27.32 19.27 -5.96
C PHE A 2 -26.74 19.28 -4.52
N ALA A 3 -27.26 20.15 -3.64
CA ALA A 3 -26.79 20.21 -2.25
C ALA A 3 -26.95 18.88 -1.48
N GLN A 4 -28.04 18.15 -1.73
CA GLN A 4 -28.29 16.84 -1.13
C GLN A 4 -27.29 15.79 -1.65
N ALA A 5 -26.97 15.82 -2.94
CA ALA A 5 -25.96 14.94 -3.53
C ALA A 5 -24.56 15.20 -2.95
N LEU A 6 -24.19 16.47 -2.74
CA LEU A 6 -22.96 16.84 -2.03
C LEU A 6 -22.94 16.35 -0.58
N ASP A 7 -24.05 16.48 0.15
CA ASP A 7 -24.15 16.00 1.54
C ASP A 7 -24.03 14.46 1.64
N MET A 8 -24.51 13.74 0.63
CA MET A 8 -24.29 12.28 0.53
C MET A 8 -22.82 11.98 0.22
N SER A 9 -22.23 12.70 -0.72
CA SER A 9 -20.82 12.57 -1.12
C SER A 9 -19.86 12.81 0.06
N LEU A 10 -20.11 13.85 0.86
CA LEU A 10 -19.33 14.15 2.06
C LEU A 10 -19.45 13.05 3.13
N ARG A 11 -20.64 12.47 3.31
CA ARG A 11 -20.84 11.33 4.22
C ARG A 11 -20.11 10.08 3.74
N GLN A 12 -20.11 9.82 2.43
CA GLN A 12 -19.35 8.72 1.83
C GLN A 12 -17.84 8.91 2.05
N LEU A 13 -17.30 10.12 1.88
CA LEU A 13 -15.90 10.41 2.21
C LEU A 13 -15.58 10.17 3.69
N ALA A 14 -16.44 10.64 4.60
CA ALA A 14 -16.24 10.41 6.02
C ALA A 14 -16.18 8.91 6.37
N GLN A 15 -17.04 8.09 5.74
CA GLN A 15 -17.01 6.64 5.89
C GLN A 15 -15.73 6.03 5.31
N THR A 16 -15.28 6.49 4.13
CA THR A 16 -14.02 6.05 3.51
C THR A 16 -12.82 6.35 4.43
N THR A 17 -12.75 7.58 4.96
CA THR A 17 -11.70 8.01 5.89
C THR A 17 -11.71 7.19 7.18
N LYS A 18 -12.89 6.91 7.74
CA LYS A 18 -13.02 6.01 8.90
C LYS A 18 -12.47 4.62 8.59
N GLY A 19 -12.88 4.05 7.45
CA GLY A 19 -12.43 2.74 7.01
C GLY A 19 -10.92 2.68 6.76
N LEU A 20 -10.30 3.75 6.24
CA LEU A 20 -8.84 3.83 6.10
C LEU A 20 -8.14 3.91 7.46
N ASN A 21 -8.65 4.71 8.39
CA ASN A 21 -8.10 4.81 9.74
C ASN A 21 -8.14 3.49 10.51
N GLU A 22 -9.23 2.72 10.37
CA GLU A 22 -9.32 1.37 10.96
C GLU A 22 -8.28 0.43 10.36
N ALA A 23 -8.14 0.45 9.03
CA ALA A 23 -7.18 -0.36 8.32
C ALA A 23 -5.72 0.02 8.68
N LYS A 24 -5.45 1.31 8.86
CA LYS A 24 -4.17 1.84 9.34
C LYS A 24 -3.85 1.31 10.74
N LYS A 25 -4.80 1.42 11.68
CA LYS A 25 -4.66 0.90 13.06
C LYS A 25 -4.42 -0.60 13.12
N GLN A 26 -5.01 -1.37 12.20
CA GLN A 26 -4.78 -2.82 12.12
C GLN A 26 -3.37 -3.14 11.62
N ARG A 27 -2.88 -2.40 10.63
CA ARG A 27 -1.56 -2.64 9.99
C ARG A 27 -0.37 -2.00 10.72
N SER A 28 -0.64 -1.13 11.68
CA SER A 28 0.38 -0.56 12.58
C SER A 28 0.66 -1.45 13.80
N ARG A 29 -0.05 -2.57 13.97
CA ARG A 29 0.19 -3.48 15.10
C ARG A 29 1.52 -4.23 14.93
N PRO A 30 2.26 -4.50 16.02
CA PRO A 30 3.53 -5.23 15.96
C PRO A 30 3.43 -6.65 15.39
N ASP A 31 2.27 -7.30 15.56
CA ASP A 31 1.99 -8.65 15.09
C ASP A 31 1.51 -8.71 13.63
N PHE A 32 1.37 -7.55 12.97
CA PHE A 32 0.96 -7.51 11.57
C PHE A 32 2.02 -8.13 10.66
N LYS A 33 1.63 -9.18 9.93
CA LYS A 33 2.48 -9.86 8.94
C LYS A 33 2.08 -9.43 7.54
N ALA A 34 2.95 -8.64 6.90
CA ALA A 34 2.79 -8.28 5.51
C ALA A 34 2.99 -9.50 4.59
N ASN A 35 2.20 -9.57 3.52
CA ASN A 35 2.35 -10.56 2.45
C ASN A 35 2.80 -9.86 1.17
N PRO A 36 4.10 -9.88 0.81
CA PRO A 36 4.61 -9.14 -0.35
C PRO A 36 4.07 -9.65 -1.69
N ALA A 37 3.33 -10.76 -1.72
CA ALA A 37 2.63 -11.20 -2.91
C ALA A 37 1.68 -10.11 -3.43
N GLY A 38 1.75 -9.85 -4.74
CA GLY A 38 0.91 -8.84 -5.40
C GLY A 38 1.31 -7.39 -5.14
N PHE A 39 2.48 -7.13 -4.53
CA PHE A 39 2.97 -5.77 -4.30
C PHE A 39 3.07 -4.98 -5.60
N ASP A 40 3.81 -5.47 -6.60
CA ASP A 40 4.06 -4.74 -7.86
C ASP A 40 2.75 -4.37 -8.58
N GLY A 41 1.87 -5.36 -8.78
CA GLY A 41 0.55 -5.11 -9.39
C GLY A 41 -0.35 -4.20 -8.54
N GLY A 42 -0.22 -4.24 -7.22
CA GLY A 42 -0.91 -3.33 -6.31
C GLY A 42 -0.42 -1.89 -6.43
N VAL A 43 0.89 -1.67 -6.64
CA VAL A 43 1.45 -0.32 -6.84
C VAL A 43 1.01 0.24 -8.18
N GLU A 44 1.11 -0.53 -9.27
CA GLU A 44 0.66 -0.10 -10.59
C GLU A 44 -0.82 0.27 -10.60
N LEU A 45 -1.66 -0.56 -9.96
CA LEU A 45 -3.07 -0.29 -9.80
C LEU A 45 -3.29 1.03 -9.04
N LEU A 46 -2.63 1.22 -7.89
CA LEU A 46 -2.81 2.43 -7.09
C LEU A 46 -2.29 3.69 -7.79
N ARG A 47 -1.19 3.57 -8.56
CA ARG A 47 -0.65 4.65 -9.41
C ARG A 47 -1.68 5.07 -10.46
N SER A 48 -2.31 4.09 -11.14
CA SER A 48 -3.40 4.35 -12.09
C SER A 48 -4.58 5.05 -11.42
N ARG A 49 -5.02 4.55 -10.24
CA ARG A 49 -6.09 5.20 -9.47
C ARG A 49 -5.77 6.64 -9.06
N ALA A 50 -4.54 6.91 -8.64
CA ALA A 50 -4.12 8.26 -8.27
C ALA A 50 -4.22 9.22 -9.48
N GLN A 51 -3.84 8.74 -10.67
CA GLN A 51 -4.01 9.50 -11.91
C GLN A 51 -5.48 9.70 -12.29
N GLU A 52 -6.35 8.69 -12.10
CA GLU A 52 -7.80 8.84 -12.28
C GLU A 52 -8.37 9.92 -11.36
N VAL A 53 -7.98 9.93 -10.08
CA VAL A 53 -8.37 10.97 -9.10
C VAL A 53 -7.89 12.36 -9.55
N MET A 54 -6.72 12.46 -10.18
CA MET A 54 -6.23 13.72 -10.74
C MET A 54 -7.12 14.21 -11.88
N MET A 55 -7.49 13.33 -12.81
CA MET A 55 -8.35 13.66 -13.94
C MET A 55 -9.73 14.16 -13.49
N VAL A 56 -10.37 13.46 -12.56
CA VAL A 56 -11.68 13.88 -12.02
C VAL A 56 -11.59 15.17 -11.21
N THR A 57 -10.48 15.40 -10.50
CA THR A 57 -10.25 16.67 -9.79
C THR A 57 -10.11 17.86 -10.76
N GLN A 58 -9.44 17.65 -11.91
CA GLN A 58 -9.38 18.65 -12.97
C GLN A 58 -10.75 18.85 -13.63
N ALA A 59 -11.50 17.78 -13.86
CA ALA A 59 -12.86 17.84 -14.39
C ALA A 59 -13.80 18.64 -13.49
N LEU A 60 -13.71 18.48 -12.16
CA LEU A 60 -14.44 19.31 -11.20
C LEU A 60 -14.19 20.80 -11.42
N MET A 61 -12.93 21.21 -11.64
CA MET A 61 -12.59 22.61 -11.90
C MET A 61 -13.21 23.13 -13.21
N GLN A 62 -13.26 22.29 -14.25
CA GLN A 62 -13.86 22.65 -15.52
C GLN A 62 -15.39 22.78 -15.40
N LYS A 63 -16.02 21.80 -14.75
CA LYS A 63 -17.48 21.68 -14.59
C LYS A 63 -18.08 22.59 -13.52
N ALA A 64 -17.26 23.13 -12.61
CA ALA A 64 -17.74 24.04 -11.57
C ALA A 64 -18.34 25.36 -12.09
N SER A 65 -18.14 25.67 -13.38
CA SER A 65 -18.76 26.82 -14.06
C SER A 65 -19.88 26.45 -15.03
N GLY A 66 -20.15 25.15 -15.17
CA GLY A 66 -21.21 24.62 -16.01
C GLY A 66 -22.53 24.50 -15.26
N SER A 67 -23.37 23.58 -15.73
CA SER A 67 -24.66 23.29 -15.11
C SER A 67 -24.50 22.51 -13.80
N LEU A 68 -25.42 22.71 -12.85
CA LEU A 68 -25.43 21.96 -11.59
C LEU A 68 -25.52 20.43 -11.78
N PRO A 69 -26.28 19.89 -12.76
CA PRO A 69 -26.28 18.46 -13.05
C PRO A 69 -24.92 17.92 -13.50
N GLU A 70 -24.20 18.63 -14.38
CA GLU A 70 -22.85 18.23 -14.79
C GLU A 70 -21.86 18.26 -13.63
N LEU A 71 -21.96 19.29 -12.78
CA LEU A 71 -21.14 19.37 -11.56
C LEU A 71 -21.48 18.23 -10.60
N GLN A 72 -22.76 17.84 -10.48
CA GLN A 72 -23.18 16.70 -9.66
C GLN A 72 -22.53 15.39 -10.15
N LEU A 73 -22.55 15.15 -11.46
CA LEU A 73 -21.93 13.96 -12.05
C LEU A 73 -20.41 13.94 -11.79
N ALA A 74 -19.73 15.08 -11.99
CA ALA A 74 -18.31 15.18 -11.72
C ALA A 74 -17.95 14.96 -10.24
N VAL A 75 -18.80 15.41 -9.31
CA VAL A 75 -18.66 15.12 -7.87
C VAL A 75 -18.81 13.63 -7.61
N THR A 76 -19.86 13.00 -8.12
CA THR A 76 -20.08 11.55 -7.93
C THR A 76 -18.91 10.73 -8.45
N ASP A 77 -18.40 11.04 -9.65
CA ASP A 77 -17.27 10.36 -10.25
C ASP A 77 -16.00 10.52 -9.40
N ALA A 78 -15.73 11.73 -8.90
CA ALA A 78 -14.60 11.98 -8.00
C ALA A 78 -14.69 11.18 -6.69
N ILE A 79 -15.90 11.03 -6.12
CA ILE A 79 -16.11 10.19 -4.93
C ILE A 79 -15.84 8.73 -5.23
N MET A 80 -16.37 8.20 -6.34
CA MET A 80 -16.17 6.80 -6.72
C MET A 80 -14.68 6.49 -6.90
N LYS A 81 -13.94 7.35 -7.61
CA LYS A 81 -12.50 7.18 -7.81
C LYS A 81 -11.70 7.25 -6.51
N LEU A 82 -12.08 8.10 -5.57
CA LEU A 82 -11.48 8.11 -4.24
C LEU A 82 -11.77 6.85 -3.42
N GLN A 83 -12.98 6.29 -3.53
CA GLN A 83 -13.34 5.06 -2.85
C GLN A 83 -12.55 3.87 -3.39
N GLU A 84 -12.41 3.80 -4.71
CA GLU A 84 -11.55 2.80 -5.39
C GLU A 84 -10.10 2.94 -4.92
N LEU A 85 -9.53 4.15 -4.97
CA LEU A 85 -8.16 4.39 -4.47
C LEU A 85 -8.02 3.99 -3.00
N ALA A 86 -8.97 4.34 -2.13
CA ALA A 86 -8.92 3.99 -0.72
C ALA A 86 -9.00 2.47 -0.49
N LEU A 87 -9.77 1.73 -1.30
CA LEU A 87 -9.83 0.29 -1.26
C LEU A 87 -8.49 -0.33 -1.69
N ASP A 88 -7.94 0.14 -2.80
CA ASP A 88 -6.68 -0.33 -3.35
C ASP A 88 -5.51 0.00 -2.40
N THR A 89 -5.57 1.14 -1.70
CA THR A 89 -4.62 1.52 -0.64
C THR A 89 -4.63 0.51 0.50
N LYS A 90 -5.82 0.08 0.94
CA LYS A 90 -5.95 -0.98 1.95
C LYS A 90 -5.36 -2.28 1.41
N SER A 91 -5.64 -2.64 0.16
CA SER A 91 -5.10 -3.86 -0.43
C SER A 91 -3.56 -3.83 -0.45
N LEU A 92 -2.98 -2.80 -1.09
CA LEU A 92 -1.53 -2.64 -1.24
C LEU A 92 -0.80 -2.58 0.10
N SER A 93 -1.34 -1.85 1.08
CA SER A 93 -0.72 -1.74 2.40
C SER A 93 -0.56 -3.08 3.13
N SER A 94 -1.28 -4.13 2.72
CA SER A 94 -1.06 -5.48 3.24
C SER A 94 0.18 -6.17 2.68
N SER A 95 0.68 -5.68 1.53
CA SER A 95 1.87 -6.21 0.85
C SER A 95 3.14 -5.39 1.10
N VAL A 96 2.99 -4.15 1.58
CA VAL A 96 4.12 -3.30 2.00
C VAL A 96 4.74 -3.88 3.27
N VAL A 97 6.05 -4.18 3.22
CA VAL A 97 6.78 -4.83 4.31
C VAL A 97 7.13 -3.85 5.42
N ASP A 98 7.61 -2.65 5.06
CA ASP A 98 8.04 -1.64 6.02
C ASP A 98 6.83 -0.97 6.70
N PRO A 99 6.71 -0.99 8.05
CA PRO A 99 5.67 -0.26 8.75
C PRO A 99 5.67 1.25 8.50
N ALA A 100 6.84 1.87 8.30
CA ALA A 100 6.95 3.30 8.05
C ALA A 100 6.35 3.66 6.68
N ASP A 101 6.62 2.86 5.66
CA ASP A 101 6.05 3.07 4.32
C ASP A 101 4.54 2.86 4.31
N ARG A 102 4.02 1.87 5.07
CA ARG A 102 2.57 1.70 5.27
C ARG A 102 1.94 2.96 5.85
N GLU A 103 2.57 3.52 6.88
CA GLU A 103 2.11 4.74 7.54
C GLU A 103 2.09 5.93 6.58
N CYS A 104 3.18 6.14 5.84
CA CYS A 104 3.30 7.18 4.82
C CYS A 104 2.22 7.04 3.74
N LEU A 105 1.98 5.81 3.26
CA LEU A 105 0.95 5.51 2.26
C LEU A 105 -0.46 5.85 2.76
N PHE A 106 -0.80 5.48 4.00
CA PHE A 106 -2.09 5.87 4.58
C PHE A 106 -2.21 7.38 4.74
N GLN A 107 -1.16 8.03 5.25
CA GLN A 107 -1.18 9.47 5.49
C GLN A 107 -1.36 10.25 4.18
N SER A 108 -0.62 9.92 3.12
CA SER A 108 -0.71 10.63 1.83
C SER A 108 -2.12 10.52 1.23
N VAL A 109 -2.71 9.32 1.22
CA VAL A 109 -4.08 9.09 0.72
C VAL A 109 -5.12 9.80 1.58
N MET A 110 -4.99 9.78 2.91
CA MET A 110 -5.90 10.51 3.79
C MET A 110 -5.80 12.04 3.62
N SER A 111 -4.59 12.59 3.44
CA SER A 111 -4.39 14.01 3.14
C SER A 111 -5.07 14.41 1.84
N MET A 112 -4.97 13.57 0.81
CA MET A 112 -5.64 13.80 -0.47
C MET A 112 -7.18 13.75 -0.34
N ILE A 113 -7.73 12.79 0.43
CA ILE A 113 -9.17 12.74 0.74
C ILE A 113 -9.62 14.02 1.48
N GLY A 114 -8.84 14.47 2.46
CA GLY A 114 -9.12 15.72 3.19
C GLY A 114 -9.06 16.97 2.30
N GLY A 115 -8.16 16.99 1.32
CA GLY A 115 -8.13 18.01 0.28
C GLY A 115 -9.40 18.02 -0.56
N LEU A 116 -9.88 16.85 -1.00
CA LEU A 116 -11.13 16.78 -1.78
C LEU A 116 -12.34 17.13 -0.92
N GLU A 117 -12.38 16.72 0.35
CA GLU A 117 -13.45 17.11 1.27
C GLU A 117 -13.54 18.64 1.39
N SER A 118 -12.40 19.31 1.52
CA SER A 118 -12.32 20.78 1.53
C SER A 118 -12.84 21.38 0.22
N LEU A 119 -12.45 20.82 -0.93
CA LEU A 119 -12.95 21.23 -2.24
C LEU A 119 -14.48 21.09 -2.36
N LEU A 120 -15.05 19.97 -1.92
CA LEU A 120 -16.49 19.72 -1.97
C LEU A 120 -17.27 20.65 -1.02
N LYS A 121 -16.72 20.91 0.17
CA LYS A 121 -17.27 21.91 1.11
C LYS A 121 -17.27 23.31 0.49
N GLN A 122 -16.22 23.69 -0.22
CA GLN A 122 -16.18 24.97 -0.93
C GLN A 122 -17.21 25.00 -2.06
N LEU A 123 -17.27 23.95 -2.90
CA LEU A 123 -18.27 23.83 -3.97
C LEU A 123 -19.70 23.96 -3.45
N ARG A 124 -20.01 23.39 -2.28
CA ARG A 124 -21.32 23.57 -1.63
C ARG A 124 -21.67 25.04 -1.40
N GLN A 125 -20.69 25.88 -1.07
CA GLN A 125 -20.91 27.29 -0.76
C GLN A 125 -21.00 28.18 -2.00
N VAL A 126 -20.32 27.81 -3.09
CA VAL A 126 -20.17 28.67 -4.27
C VAL A 126 -20.86 28.17 -5.53
N ALA A 127 -21.25 26.89 -5.60
CA ALA A 127 -21.92 26.34 -6.78
C ALA A 127 -23.21 27.12 -7.11
N GLY A 128 -23.38 27.43 -8.40
CA GLY A 128 -24.51 28.23 -8.88
C GLY A 128 -24.33 29.76 -8.75
N LYS A 129 -23.26 30.26 -8.10
CA LYS A 129 -23.00 31.71 -7.98
C LYS A 129 -22.31 32.32 -9.22
N GLY A 130 -22.23 31.58 -10.31
CA GLY A 130 -21.55 32.00 -11.53
C GLY A 130 -20.04 31.71 -11.55
N LYS A 131 -19.47 31.70 -12.76
CA LYS A 131 -18.07 31.32 -13.03
C LYS A 131 -17.06 32.18 -12.27
N ASP A 132 -17.33 33.49 -12.18
CA ASP A 132 -16.40 34.47 -11.62
C ASP A 132 -16.30 34.40 -10.09
N VAL A 133 -17.26 33.76 -9.43
CA VAL A 133 -17.22 33.45 -8.00
C VAL A 133 -16.67 32.05 -7.77
N THR A 134 -17.17 31.07 -8.52
CA THR A 134 -16.84 29.67 -8.27
C THR A 134 -15.39 29.32 -8.60
N LYS A 135 -14.88 29.71 -9.77
CA LYS A 135 -13.53 29.30 -10.19
C LYS A 135 -12.44 29.84 -9.26
N PRO A 136 -12.43 31.14 -8.89
CA PRO A 136 -11.40 31.65 -7.98
C PRO A 136 -11.44 30.97 -6.61
N ALA A 137 -12.63 30.66 -6.10
CA ALA A 137 -12.81 30.03 -4.80
C ALA A 137 -12.26 28.59 -4.74
N ILE A 138 -12.43 27.80 -5.81
CA ILE A 138 -12.02 26.39 -5.81
C ILE A 138 -10.63 26.13 -6.39
N LYS A 139 -10.10 27.04 -7.23
CA LYS A 139 -8.79 26.91 -7.86
C LYS A 139 -7.64 26.60 -6.89
N PRO A 140 -7.49 27.27 -5.73
CA PRO A 140 -6.43 26.92 -4.78
C PRO A 140 -6.62 25.49 -4.25
N LEU A 141 -7.85 25.12 -3.88
CA LEU A 141 -8.15 23.78 -3.36
C LEU A 141 -7.88 22.67 -4.38
N VAL A 142 -8.21 22.90 -5.66
CA VAL A 142 -7.86 21.98 -6.75
C VAL A 142 -6.35 21.77 -6.86
N LYS A 143 -5.56 22.85 -6.75
CA LYS A 143 -4.09 22.75 -6.75
C LYS A 143 -3.58 21.97 -5.55
N ASP A 144 -4.16 22.18 -4.37
CA ASP A 144 -3.78 21.48 -3.15
C ASP A 144 -4.06 19.97 -3.28
N VAL A 145 -5.22 19.60 -3.85
CA VAL A 145 -5.55 18.20 -4.13
C VAL A 145 -4.57 17.59 -5.14
N ILE A 146 -4.26 18.29 -6.24
CA ILE A 146 -3.29 17.80 -7.24
C ILE A 146 -1.91 17.61 -6.60
N LYS A 147 -1.49 18.52 -5.72
CA LYS A 147 -0.23 18.37 -4.98
C LYS A 147 -0.26 17.15 -4.06
N ALA A 148 -1.38 16.93 -3.35
CA ALA A 148 -1.55 15.76 -2.49
C ALA A 148 -1.51 14.44 -3.30
N ILE A 149 -2.07 14.42 -4.52
CA ILE A 149 -1.95 13.29 -5.45
C ILE A 149 -0.48 13.06 -5.83
N GLY A 150 0.26 14.13 -6.16
CA GLY A 150 1.70 14.03 -6.41
C GLY A 150 2.44 13.38 -5.24
N SER A 151 2.12 13.76 -4.00
CA SER A 151 2.71 13.13 -2.81
C SER A 151 2.33 11.66 -2.63
N VAL A 152 1.15 11.21 -3.11
CA VAL A 152 0.82 9.78 -3.14
C VAL A 152 1.75 9.04 -4.11
N LEU A 153 2.00 9.62 -5.29
CA LEU A 153 2.90 9.04 -6.29
C LEU A 153 4.35 8.98 -5.79
N ASP A 154 4.84 10.06 -5.18
CA ASP A 154 6.19 10.11 -4.59
C ASP A 154 6.37 9.04 -3.49
N VAL A 155 5.34 8.83 -2.67
CA VAL A 155 5.35 7.79 -1.63
C VAL A 155 5.35 6.39 -2.25
N LEU A 156 4.62 6.17 -3.35
CA LEU A 156 4.64 4.88 -4.06
C LEU A 156 6.03 4.56 -4.59
N ASP A 157 6.69 5.53 -5.24
CA ASP A 157 8.04 5.36 -5.78
C ASP A 157 9.06 5.06 -4.66
N ALA A 158 8.96 5.78 -3.53
CA ALA A 158 9.79 5.53 -2.36
C ALA A 158 9.55 4.14 -1.75
N THR A 159 8.27 3.72 -1.67
CA THR A 159 7.86 2.42 -1.15
C THR A 159 8.35 1.29 -2.05
N GLU A 160 8.25 1.42 -3.37
CA GLU A 160 8.80 0.46 -4.33
C GLU A 160 10.31 0.27 -4.15
N ALA A 161 11.05 1.38 -4.09
CA ALA A 161 12.49 1.35 -3.92
C ALA A 161 12.92 0.71 -2.58
N GLN A 162 12.21 1.00 -1.50
CA GLN A 162 12.49 0.45 -0.18
C GLN A 162 12.10 -1.03 -0.07
N GLN A 163 10.94 -1.40 -0.62
CA GLN A 163 10.50 -2.79 -0.69
C GLN A 163 11.50 -3.66 -1.44
N ALA A 164 12.01 -3.21 -2.59
CA ALA A 164 13.01 -3.92 -3.37
C ALA A 164 14.28 -4.23 -2.55
N LYS A 165 14.81 -3.22 -1.83
CA LYS A 165 15.98 -3.38 -0.94
C LYS A 165 15.72 -4.39 0.17
N LEU A 166 14.55 -4.34 0.80
CA LEU A 166 14.19 -5.26 1.89
C LEU A 166 14.02 -6.70 1.38
N MET A 167 13.46 -6.88 0.19
CA MET A 167 13.30 -8.21 -0.41
C MET A 167 14.65 -8.82 -0.81
N GLU A 168 15.55 -8.04 -1.40
CA GLU A 168 16.92 -8.49 -1.72
C GLU A 168 17.68 -8.88 -0.44
N ALA A 169 17.60 -8.06 0.61
CA ALA A 169 18.24 -8.36 1.89
C ALA A 169 17.70 -9.65 2.53
N ARG A 170 16.39 -9.88 2.47
CA ARG A 170 15.74 -11.11 2.97
C ARG A 170 16.16 -12.34 2.17
N GLN A 171 16.27 -12.23 0.86
CA GLN A 171 16.73 -13.32 0.01
C GLN A 171 18.17 -13.71 0.35
N LYS A 172 19.09 -12.73 0.44
CA LYS A 172 20.49 -12.98 0.82
C LYS A 172 20.59 -13.63 2.21
N ALA A 173 19.80 -13.14 3.18
CA ALA A 173 19.77 -13.75 4.52
C ALA A 173 19.28 -15.20 4.49
N ALA A 174 18.27 -15.51 3.67
CA ALA A 174 17.77 -16.87 3.51
C ALA A 174 18.80 -17.80 2.86
N GLU A 175 19.53 -17.33 1.84
CA GLU A 175 20.59 -18.08 1.18
C GLU A 175 21.74 -18.44 2.15
N VAL A 176 22.18 -17.47 2.96
CA VAL A 176 23.21 -17.69 4.00
C VAL A 176 22.75 -18.70 5.04
N GLU A 177 21.49 -18.65 5.46
CA GLU A 177 20.95 -19.59 6.44
C GLU A 177 20.86 -21.02 5.88
N VAL A 178 20.45 -21.17 4.61
CA VAL A 178 20.44 -22.47 3.92
C VAL A 178 21.85 -23.03 3.79
N GLU A 179 22.83 -22.20 3.45
CA GLU A 179 24.23 -22.61 3.35
C GLU A 179 24.78 -23.07 4.71
N LYS A 180 24.51 -22.32 5.78
CA LYS A 180 24.89 -22.70 7.15
C LYS A 180 24.24 -24.02 7.59
N GLN A 181 22.97 -24.24 7.25
CA GLN A 181 22.28 -25.49 7.53
C GLN A 181 22.90 -26.66 6.74
N ARG A 182 23.25 -26.43 5.47
CA ARG A 182 23.94 -27.41 4.63
C ARG A 182 25.29 -27.81 5.22
N ASP A 183 26.11 -26.85 5.63
CA ASP A 183 27.42 -27.12 6.24
C ASP A 183 27.30 -27.89 7.54
N THR A 184 26.32 -27.54 8.38
CA THR A 184 26.02 -28.26 9.63
C THR A 184 25.59 -29.70 9.36
N MET A 185 24.78 -29.94 8.33
CA MET A 185 24.38 -31.29 7.91
C MET A 185 25.56 -32.09 7.35
N LEU A 186 26.44 -31.47 6.56
CA LEU A 186 27.64 -32.11 6.01
C LEU A 186 28.63 -32.52 7.10
N ASP A 187 28.88 -31.65 8.10
CA ASP A 187 29.73 -31.97 9.23
C ASP A 187 29.16 -33.12 10.08
N SER A 188 27.84 -33.10 10.32
CA SER A 188 27.13 -34.19 11.01
C SER A 188 27.26 -35.51 10.25
N ALA A 189 27.10 -35.49 8.92
CA ALA A 189 27.26 -36.69 8.09
C ALA A 189 28.70 -37.25 8.14
N ARG A 190 29.72 -36.38 8.13
CA ARG A 190 31.13 -36.79 8.27
C ARG A 190 31.40 -37.45 9.63
N LYS A 191 30.86 -36.89 10.72
CA LYS A 191 30.98 -37.47 12.06
C LYS A 191 30.33 -38.85 12.15
N ILE A 192 29.13 -39.01 11.58
CA ILE A 192 28.43 -40.31 11.53
C ILE A 192 29.24 -41.33 10.74
N ALA A 193 29.77 -40.95 9.57
CA ALA A 193 30.60 -41.84 8.76
C ALA A 193 31.88 -42.28 9.50
N GLN A 194 32.51 -41.38 10.26
CA GLN A 194 33.68 -41.70 11.06
C GLN A 194 33.35 -42.69 12.19
N VAL A 195 32.26 -42.45 12.94
CA VAL A 195 31.78 -43.37 13.99
C VAL A 195 31.48 -44.76 13.42
N ALA A 196 30.84 -44.84 12.24
CA ALA A 196 30.57 -46.11 11.58
C ALA A 196 31.87 -46.85 11.19
N LYS A 197 32.89 -46.11 10.72
CA LYS A 197 34.20 -46.67 10.40
C LYS A 197 34.91 -47.21 11.64
N ASP A 198 34.86 -46.47 12.75
CA ASP A 198 35.49 -46.88 14.01
C ASP A 198 34.81 -48.12 14.61
N LEU A 199 33.47 -48.18 14.57
CA LEU A 199 32.69 -49.36 14.95
C LEU A 199 33.07 -50.60 14.12
N ALA A 200 33.17 -50.45 12.79
CA ALA A 200 33.57 -51.53 11.90
C ALA A 200 35.00 -52.03 12.20
N ALA A 201 35.93 -51.12 12.52
CA ALA A 201 37.30 -51.47 12.91
C ALA A 201 37.37 -52.20 14.25
N MET A 202 36.56 -51.79 15.23
CA MET A 202 36.46 -52.48 16.54
C MET A 202 35.87 -53.89 16.39
N SER A 203 34.82 -54.05 15.58
CA SER A 203 34.22 -55.36 15.30
C SER A 203 35.23 -56.35 14.69
N LYS A 204 36.10 -55.88 13.77
CA LYS A 204 37.18 -56.71 13.20
C LYS A 204 38.26 -57.09 14.22
N LYS A 205 38.53 -56.27 15.24
CA LYS A 205 39.49 -56.58 16.31
C LYS A 205 38.89 -57.48 17.41
N ALA A 206 37.57 -57.50 17.55
CA ALA A 206 36.85 -58.28 18.55
C ALA A 206 36.52 -59.72 18.10
N ALA A 207 36.82 -60.10 16.85
CA ALA A 207 36.71 -61.48 16.39
C ALA A 207 37.74 -62.35 17.15
N PRO A 208 37.33 -63.24 18.07
CA PRO A 208 38.28 -64.11 18.76
C PRO A 208 38.82 -65.14 17.79
N ALA A 209 40.10 -65.46 17.97
CA ALA A 209 40.65 -66.74 17.58
C ALA A 209 39.87 -67.86 18.30
N HIS A 210 38.76 -68.29 17.72
CA HIS A 210 38.17 -69.60 17.99
C HIS A 210 38.63 -70.54 16.89
N GLN A 211 39.89 -70.95 16.99
CA GLN A 211 40.34 -72.25 16.52
C GLN A 211 40.53 -73.12 17.76
N VAL A 212 39.58 -74.04 17.98
CA VAL A 212 39.82 -75.37 18.53
C VAL A 212 38.98 -76.32 17.70
#